data_AF-A0A3L7J170-F1
#
_entry.id   AF-A0A3L7J170-F1
#
_cell.length_a   1.000
_cell.length_b   1.000
_cell.length_c   1.000
_cell.angle_alpha   90.00
_cell.angle_beta   90.00
_cell.angle_gamma   90.00
#
_symmetry.space_group_name_H-M   'P 1'
#
loop_
_entity.id
_entity.type
_entity.pdbx_description
1 polymer ?
#
loop_
_entity_poly.entity_id
_entity_poly.type
_entity_poly.pdbx_seq_one_letter_code
_entity_poly.pdbx_strand_id
1 'polypeptide(L)' 'MLIFLGSFGAHQFYLNQPLNGAMVIVLWWGGWATAFVGVGVLLIIGVLIWFVVDLCLLPSYVRAANARALAVNAA' A
#
# COMPACT_ATOMS: atom_id res chain seq x y z
N MET A 1 4.12 -1.13 -13.19
CA MET A 1 4.24 0.14 -12.42
C MET A 1 4.24 -0.03 -10.89
N LEU A 2 4.09 -1.25 -10.32
CA LEU A 2 3.96 -1.46 -8.87
C LEU A 2 5.28 -1.47 -8.09
N ILE A 3 6.40 -1.83 -8.71
CA ILE A 3 7.67 -2.07 -8.01
C ILE A 3 8.40 -0.75 -7.66
N PHE A 4 8.23 0.31 -8.47
CA PHE A 4 8.84 1.62 -8.20
C PHE A 4 7.98 2.55 -7.33
N LEU A 5 6.65 2.41 -7.34
CA LEU A 5 5.74 3.20 -6.50
C LEU A 5 5.41 2.52 -5.15
N GLY A 6 5.67 1.21 -5.05
CA GLY A 6 5.38 0.41 -3.87
C GLY A 6 6.18 0.80 -2.62
N SER A 7 7.46 1.10 -2.80
CA SER A 7 8.33 1.62 -1.74
C SER A 7 7.93 3.02 -1.25
N PHE A 8 7.10 3.74 -2.01
CA PHE A 8 6.55 5.05 -1.65
C PHE A 8 5.10 4.99 -1.15
N GLY A 9 4.47 3.81 -1.03
CA GLY A 9 3.07 3.67 -0.59
C GLY A 9 2.03 4.33 -1.53
N ALA A 10 2.45 4.74 -2.73
CA ALA A 10 1.64 5.56 -3.63
C ALA A 10 0.41 4.82 -4.17
N HIS A 11 0.45 3.48 -4.23
CA HIS A 11 -0.69 2.67 -4.69
C HIS A 11 -1.91 2.78 -3.75
N GLN A 12 -1.70 2.96 -2.45
CA GLN A 12 -2.80 3.14 -1.48
C GLN A 12 -3.41 4.56 -1.55
N PHE A 13 -2.64 5.56 -1.96
CA PHE A 13 -3.16 6.90 -2.25
C PHE A 13 -4.09 6.89 -3.47
N TYR A 14 -3.77 6.12 -4.51
CA TYR A 14 -4.66 5.95 -5.67
C TYR A 14 -5.96 5.20 -5.33
N LEU A 15 -5.91 4.32 -4.33
CA LEU A 15 -7.09 3.58 -3.85
C LEU A 15 -7.94 4.37 -2.84
N ASN A 16 -7.65 5.67 -2.66
CA ASN A 16 -8.29 6.55 -1.70
C ASN A 16 -8.19 6.04 -0.25
N GLN A 17 -7.10 5.34 0.08
CA GLN A 17 -6.76 4.85 1.41
C GLN A 17 -5.49 5.55 1.94
N PRO A 18 -5.56 6.87 2.22
CA PRO A 18 -4.38 7.66 2.58
C PRO A 18 -3.72 7.19 3.88
N LEU A 19 -4.51 6.66 4.83
CA LEU A 19 -4.01 6.18 6.11
C LEU A 19 -3.09 4.96 5.95
N ASN A 20 -3.51 4.00 5.13
CA ASN A 20 -2.67 2.85 4.80
C ASN A 20 -1.40 3.30 4.09
N GLY A 21 -1.51 4.22 3.11
CA GLY A 21 -0.37 4.74 2.36
C GLY A 21 0.68 5.38 3.27
N ALA A 22 0.23 6.18 4.26
CA ALA A 22 1.11 6.77 5.25
C ALA A 22 1.80 5.73 6.14
N MET A 23 1.08 4.68 6.56
CA MET A 23 1.66 3.59 7.35
C MET A 23 2.78 2.85 6.58
N VAL A 24 2.56 2.54 5.31
CA VAL A 24 3.58 1.87 4.47
C VAL A 24 4.84 2.74 4.33
N ILE A 25 4.70 4.06 4.14
CA ILE A 25 5.85 4.97 4.08
C ILE A 25 6.60 4.99 5.41
N VAL A 26 5.90 5.09 6.55
CA VAL A 26 6.51 5.13 7.88
C VAL A 26 7.20 3.82 8.22
N LEU A 27 6.58 2.66 7.96
CA LEU A 27 7.22 1.37 8.20
C LEU A 27 8.38 1.11 7.24
N TRP A 28 8.31 1.56 5.99
CA TRP A 28 9.39 1.39 5.03
C TRP A 28 10.61 2.24 5.42
N TRP A 29 10.43 3.57 5.55
CA TRP A 29 11.54 4.47 5.91
C TRP A 29 11.99 4.28 7.36
N GLY A 30 11.08 4.00 8.29
CA GLY A 30 11.40 3.65 9.67
C GLY A 30 12.11 2.30 9.77
N GLY A 31 11.72 1.32 8.96
CA GLY A 31 12.41 0.04 8.80
C GLY A 31 13.84 0.23 8.30
N TRP A 32 14.05 1.04 7.28
CA TRP A 32 15.41 1.37 6.81
C TRP A 32 16.23 2.16 7.85
N ALA A 33 15.63 3.12 8.54
CA ALA A 33 16.31 3.90 9.59
C ALA A 33 16.74 3.02 10.78
N THR A 34 15.92 2.02 11.14
CA THR A 34 16.21 1.06 12.23
C THR A 34 16.95 -0.19 11.76
N ALA A 35 17.13 -0.38 10.45
CA ALA A 35 17.85 -1.53 9.88
C ALA A 35 19.32 -1.54 10.26
N PHE A 36 19.92 -0.37 10.50
CA PHE A 36 21.30 -0.25 10.99
C PHE A 36 21.51 -0.96 12.35
N VAL A 37 20.45 -1.06 13.16
CA VAL A 37 20.46 -1.74 14.47
C VAL A 37 19.95 -3.20 14.33
N GLY A 38 19.72 -3.69 13.12
CA GLY A 38 19.20 -5.03 12.83
C GLY A 38 17.69 -5.20 13.03
N VAL A 39 17.05 -4.37 13.87
CA VAL A 39 15.61 -4.41 14.16
C VAL A 39 14.77 -4.11 12.91
N GLY A 40 15.25 -3.22 12.05
CA GLY A 40 14.53 -2.81 10.84
C GLY A 40 14.32 -3.93 9.82
N VAL A 41 15.11 -5.01 9.86
CA VAL A 41 14.96 -6.14 8.92
C VAL A 41 13.60 -6.83 9.10
N LEU A 42 13.15 -7.02 10.34
CA LEU A 42 11.84 -7.62 10.62
C LEU A 42 10.69 -6.71 10.15
N LEU A 43 10.83 -5.40 10.31
CA LEU A 43 9.87 -4.42 9.80
C LEU A 43 9.80 -4.46 8.27
N ILE A 44 10.93 -4.54 7.58
CA ILE A 44 10.99 -4.62 6.11
C ILE A 44 10.34 -5.93 5.61
N ILE A 45 10.58 -7.06 6.28
CA ILE A 45 9.91 -8.33 5.96
C ILE A 45 8.39 -8.22 6.15
N GLY A 46 7.94 -7.60 7.26
CA GLY A 46 6.53 -7.36 7.50
C GLY A 46 5.87 -6.52 6.40
N VAL A 47 6.55 -5.46 5.96
CA VAL A 47 6.09 -4.62 4.83
C VAL A 47 6.05 -5.42 3.53
N LEU A 48 7.01 -6.29 3.27
CA LEU A 48 7.00 -7.16 2.08
C LEU A 48 5.80 -8.11 2.08
N ILE A 49 5.50 -8.75 3.21
CA ILE A 49 4.33 -9.64 3.34
C ILE A 49 3.04 -8.84 3.14
N TRP A 50 2.93 -7.67 3.78
CA TRP A 50 1.80 -6.78 3.58
C TRP A 50 1.66 -6.41 2.10
N PHE A 51 2.75 -6.10 1.41
CA PHE A 51 2.74 -5.79 -0.01
C PHE A 51 2.11 -6.90 -0.86
N VAL A 52 2.41 -8.17 -0.54
CA VAL A 52 1.81 -9.34 -1.23
C VAL A 52 0.30 -9.42 -0.96
N VAL A 53 -0.12 -9.21 0.29
CA VAL A 53 -1.55 -9.21 0.66
C VAL A 53 -2.30 -8.08 -0.06
N ASP A 54 -1.71 -6.89 -0.12
CA ASP A 54 -2.29 -5.72 -0.78
C ASP A 54 -2.46 -5.97 -2.29
N LEU A 55 -1.49 -6.67 -2.91
CA LEU A 55 -1.56 -7.08 -4.31
C LEU A 55 -2.77 -7.98 -4.59
N CYS A 56 -3.05 -8.92 -3.67
CA CYS A 56 -4.20 -9.82 -3.76
C CYS A 56 -5.54 -9.09 -3.53
N LEU A 57 -5.55 -8.05 -2.71
CA LEU A 57 -6.75 -7.26 -2.40
C LEU A 57 -7.04 -6.17 -3.44
N LEU A 58 -6.02 -5.69 -4.17
CA LEU A 58 -6.13 -4.68 -5.22
C LEU A 58 -7.29 -4.91 -6.22
N PRO A 59 -7.50 -6.11 -6.80
CA PRO A 59 -8.63 -6.34 -7.71
C PRO A 59 -10.00 -6.14 -7.05
N SER A 60 -10.12 -6.37 -5.74
CA SER A 60 -11.37 -6.11 -5.01
C SER A 60 -11.65 -4.61 -4.88
N TYR A 61 -10.62 -3.81 -4.61
CA TYR A 61 -10.76 -2.35 -4.50
C TYR A 61 -11.08 -1.70 -5.83
N VAL A 62 -10.47 -2.16 -6.93
CA VAL A 62 -10.78 -1.67 -8.28
C VAL A 62 -12.23 -1.96 -8.65
N ARG A 63 -12.74 -3.17 -8.34
CA ARG A 63 -14.16 -3.50 -8.57
C ARG A 63 -15.11 -2.61 -7.75
N ALA A 64 -14.79 -2.35 -6.49
CA ALA A 64 -15.59 -1.47 -5.63
C ALA A 64 -15.58 -0.02 -6.14
N ALA A 65 -14.42 0.49 -6.59
CA ALA A 65 -14.31 1.82 -7.16
C ALA A 65 -15.11 1.96 -8.46
N ASN A 66 -15.01 0.99 -9.37
CA ASN A 66 -15.78 0.98 -10.62
C ASN A 66 -17.30 0.89 -10.38
N ALA A 67 -17.74 0.07 -9.42
CA ALA A 67 -19.16 -0.02 -9.06
C ALA A 67 -19.72 1.32 -8.57
N ARG A 68 -18.94 2.08 -7.78
CA ARG A 68 -19.33 3.43 -7.33
C ARG A 68 -19.40 4.42 -8.50
N ALA A 69 -18.41 4.40 -9.40
CA ALA A 69 -18.39 5.28 -10.57
C ALA A 69 -19.59 5.03 -11.51
N LEU A 70 -19.95 3.77 -11.72
CA LEU A 70 -21.13 3.40 -12.51
C LEU A 70 -22.43 3.89 -11.85
N ALA A 71 -22.55 3.76 -10.53
CA ALA A 71 -23.74 4.23 -9.80
C ALA A 71 -23.92 5.76 -9.87
N VAL A 72 -22.82 6.53 -9.85
CA VAL A 72 -22.85 7.99 -10.01
C VAL A 72 -23.22 8.39 -11.44
N ASN A 73 -22.70 7.70 -12.46
CA ASN A 73 -22.98 8.03 -13.87
C ASN A 73 -24.38 7.58 -14.33
N ALA A 74 -25.05 6.72 -13.58
CA ALA A 74 -26.40 6.23 -13.88
C ALA A 74 -27.52 7.05 -13.21
N ALA A 75 -27.17 8.10 -12.45
CA ALA A 75 -28.09 9.03 -11.79
C ALA A 75 -28.16 10.36 -12.54
#